data_AF-A0A941CEP7-F1
#
_entry.id   AF-A0A941CEP7-F1
#
_cell.length_a   1.000
_cell.length_b   1.000
_cell.length_c   1.000
_cell.angle_alpha   90.00
_cell.angle_beta   90.00
_cell.angle_gamma   90.00
#
_symmetry.space_group_name_H-M   'P 1'
#
loop_
_entity.id
_entity.type
_entity.pdbx_description
1 polymer ?
#
loop_
_entity_poly.entity_id
_entity_poly.type
_entity_poly.pdbx_seq_one_letter_code
_entity_poly.pdbx_strand_id
1 'polypeptide(L)'
;MNWIKSNFNTVKKNSLDKKKQRQFGVLVIALLLAIFFVSVYKDGLIFNNKQIITVVSSLVLGGLLLLLPILIFPFLFIWLFVGNILGEISSFVILGIVYYLLFFPITSVLKITNKKKITTGWIDKKESIDYEKLY
;
A
#
# COMPACT_ATOMS: atom_id res chain seq x y z
N MET A 1 -0.02 8.27 -20.94
CA MET A 1 0.45 7.70 -19.64
C MET A 1 1.83 7.08 -19.78
N ASN A 2 2.89 7.88 -19.66
CA ASN A 2 4.27 7.37 -19.76
C ASN A 2 4.72 6.62 -18.49
N TRP A 3 4.19 7.02 -17.33
CA TRP A 3 4.49 6.41 -16.02
C TRP A 3 4.02 4.96 -15.88
N ILE A 4 2.85 4.61 -16.43
CA ILE A 4 2.35 3.22 -16.37
C ILE A 4 3.21 2.29 -17.22
N LYS A 5 3.65 2.77 -18.40
CA LYS A 5 4.54 2.00 -19.28
C LYS A 5 5.92 1.80 -18.64
N SER A 6 6.46 2.82 -17.97
CA SER A 6 7.74 2.65 -17.25
C SER A 6 7.60 1.67 -16.09
N ASN A 7 6.52 1.75 -15.31
CA ASN A 7 6.27 0.82 -14.21
C ASN A 7 6.14 -0.62 -14.70
N PHE A 8 5.38 -0.85 -15.77
CA PHE A 8 5.22 -2.17 -16.37
C PHE A 8 6.56 -2.76 -16.81
N ASN A 9 7.40 -1.97 -17.47
CA ASN A 9 8.72 -2.40 -17.93
C ASN A 9 9.67 -2.71 -16.75
N THR A 10 9.62 -1.90 -15.70
CA THR A 10 10.40 -2.13 -14.47
C THR A 10 9.98 -3.42 -13.77
N VAL A 11 8.67 -3.64 -13.61
CA VAL A 11 8.12 -4.87 -13.02
C VAL A 11 8.50 -6.08 -13.86
N LYS A 12 8.38 -6.01 -15.19
CA LYS A 12 8.79 -7.10 -16.09
C LYS A 12 10.28 -7.42 -15.96
N LYS A 13 11.15 -6.39 -15.95
CA LYS A 13 12.60 -6.57 -15.79
C LYS A 13 12.96 -7.22 -14.45
N ASN A 14 12.37 -6.73 -13.36
CA ASN A 14 12.57 -7.30 -12.02
C ASN A 14 12.04 -8.74 -11.93
N SER A 15 10.97 -9.05 -12.67
CA SER A 15 10.39 -10.39 -12.67
C SER A 15 11.22 -11.41 -13.44
N LEU A 16 12.02 -10.96 -14.41
CA LEU A 16 12.95 -11.81 -15.16
C LEU A 16 14.28 -12.04 -14.43
N ASP A 17 14.57 -11.27 -13.38
CA ASP A 17 15.79 -11.43 -12.61
C ASP A 17 15.75 -12.74 -11.80
N LYS A 18 16.68 -13.65 -12.14
CA LYS A 18 16.83 -14.95 -11.47
C LYS A 18 17.06 -14.82 -9.97
N LYS A 19 17.75 -13.77 -9.50
CA LYS A 19 17.96 -13.54 -8.06
C LYS A 19 16.64 -13.24 -7.35
N LYS A 20 15.81 -12.38 -7.94
CA LYS A 20 14.50 -12.00 -7.39
C LYS A 20 13.52 -13.17 -7.40
N GLN A 21 13.52 -13.98 -8.45
CA GLN A 21 12.74 -15.22 -8.52
C GLN A 21 13.10 -16.20 -7.39
N ARG A 22 14.40 -16.41 -7.14
CA ARG A 22 14.87 -17.26 -6.04
C ARG A 22 14.49 -16.70 -4.67
N GLN A 23 14.69 -15.41 -4.43
CA GLN A 23 14.31 -14.74 -3.18
C GLN A 23 12.81 -14.91 -2.91
N PHE A 24 11.98 -14.72 -3.93
CA PHE A 24 10.54 -14.90 -3.83
C PHE A 24 10.16 -16.36 -3.54
N GLY A 25 10.77 -17.32 -4.24
CA GLY A 25 10.54 -18.75 -3.98
C GLY A 25 10.89 -19.15 -2.54
N VAL A 26 12.03 -18.66 -2.02
CA VAL A 26 12.42 -18.87 -0.61
C VAL A 26 11.42 -18.22 0.34
N LEU A 27 10.90 -17.04 0.03
CA LEU A 27 9.89 -16.34 0.83
C LEU A 27 8.59 -17.16 0.91
N VAL A 28 8.13 -17.69 -0.23
CA VAL A 28 6.94 -18.57 -0.28
C VAL A 28 7.16 -19.82 0.55
N ILE A 29 8.30 -20.50 0.41
CA ILE A 29 8.63 -21.69 1.22
C ILE A 29 8.67 -21.36 2.71
N ALA A 30 9.30 -20.23 3.09
CA ALA A 30 9.35 -19.79 4.48
C ALA A 30 7.94 -19.51 5.04
N LEU A 31 7.05 -18.92 4.24
CA LEU A 31 5.67 -18.65 4.64
C LEU A 31 4.86 -19.94 4.80
N LEU A 32 5.03 -20.92 3.92
CA LEU A 32 4.41 -22.24 4.06
C LEU A 32 4.95 -22.99 5.28
N LEU A 33 6.25 -22.93 5.55
CA LEU A 33 6.84 -23.50 6.76
C LEU A 33 6.28 -22.83 8.02
N ALA A 34 6.13 -21.51 8.03
CA ALA A 34 5.52 -20.80 9.16
C ALA A 34 4.07 -21.26 9.41
N ILE A 35 3.26 -21.41 8.36
CA ILE A 35 1.89 -21.95 8.46
C ILE A 35 1.91 -23.37 9.02
N PHE A 36 2.84 -24.20 8.56
CA PHE A 36 3.01 -25.56 9.07
C PHE A 36 3.35 -25.57 10.56
N PHE A 37 4.32 -24.77 11.01
CA PHE A 37 4.68 -24.64 12.42
C PHE A 37 3.49 -24.17 13.29
N VAL A 38 2.71 -23.20 12.81
CA VAL A 38 1.52 -22.73 13.54
C VAL A 38 0.46 -23.84 13.65
N SER A 39 0.26 -24.63 12.60
CA SER A 39 -0.66 -25.77 12.62
C SER A 39 -0.18 -26.86 13.60
N VAL A 40 1.11 -27.19 13.61
CA VAL A 40 1.70 -28.14 14.56
C VAL A 40 1.55 -27.65 16.00
N TYR A 41 1.73 -26.35 16.25
CA TYR A 41 1.60 -25.78 17.59
C TYR A 41 0.16 -25.82 18.13
N LYS A 42 -0.84 -25.62 17.26
CA LYS A 42 -2.26 -25.62 17.66
C LYS A 42 -2.84 -27.00 17.87
N ASP A 43 -2.61 -27.92 16.94
CA ASP A 43 -3.29 -29.22 16.92
C ASP A 43 -2.40 -30.35 17.48
N GLY A 44 -1.12 -30.07 17.79
CA GLY A 44 -0.14 -31.09 18.14
C GLY A 44 0.32 -31.93 16.93
N LEU A 45 1.22 -32.88 17.16
CA LEU A 45 1.64 -33.88 16.15
C LEU A 45 0.63 -35.03 16.07
N ILE A 46 -0.64 -34.69 15.95
CA ILE A 46 -1.67 -35.67 15.66
C ILE A 46 -1.66 -35.75 14.14
N PHE A 47 -0.98 -36.76 13.57
CA PHE A 47 -0.89 -37.06 12.13
C PHE A 47 -2.27 -37.27 11.48
N ASN A 48 -3.09 -36.25 11.51
CA ASN A 48 -4.44 -36.21 11.01
C ASN A 48 -4.34 -35.90 9.51
N ASN A 49 -5.30 -36.39 8.72
CA ASN A 49 -5.26 -36.24 7.26
C ASN A 49 -5.03 -34.79 6.82
N LYS A 50 -5.56 -33.82 7.57
CA LYS A 50 -5.37 -32.38 7.29
C LYS A 50 -3.90 -31.96 7.38
N GLN A 51 -3.18 -32.40 8.41
CA GLN A 51 -1.78 -32.02 8.62
C GLN A 51 -0.86 -32.66 7.58
N ILE A 52 -1.14 -33.93 7.20
CA ILE A 52 -0.41 -34.63 6.13
C ILE A 52 -0.63 -33.93 4.78
N ILE A 53 -1.88 -33.55 4.47
CA ILE A 53 -2.19 -32.80 3.24
C ILE A 53 -1.45 -31.46 3.23
N THR A 54 -1.39 -30.73 4.34
CA THR A 54 -0.66 -29.46 4.43
C THR A 54 0.84 -29.63 4.23
N VAL A 55 1.45 -30.66 4.83
CA VAL A 55 2.88 -30.98 4.66
C VAL A 55 3.18 -31.35 3.21
N VAL A 56 2.44 -32.31 2.66
CA VAL A 56 2.64 -32.79 1.29
C VAL A 56 2.40 -31.65 0.30
N SER A 57 1.35 -30.85 0.49
CA SER A 57 1.09 -29.67 -0.33
C SER A 57 2.24 -28.66 -0.25
N SER A 58 2.79 -28.41 0.95
CA SER A 58 3.91 -27.48 1.11
C SER A 58 5.21 -27.96 0.47
N LEU A 59 5.46 -29.27 0.54
CA LEU A 59 6.68 -29.88 0.04
C LEU A 59 6.62 -30.03 -1.48
N VAL A 60 5.47 -30.42 -2.01
CA VAL A 60 5.22 -30.52 -3.46
C VAL A 60 5.18 -29.13 -4.08
N LEU A 61 4.38 -28.18 -3.57
CA LEU A 61 4.31 -26.83 -4.13
C LEU A 61 5.64 -26.08 -3.94
N GLY A 62 6.25 -26.15 -2.76
CA GLY A 62 7.53 -25.52 -2.49
C GLY A 62 8.66 -26.08 -3.36
N GLY A 63 8.72 -27.40 -3.50
CA GLY A 63 9.67 -28.08 -4.39
C GLY A 63 9.45 -27.72 -5.85
N LEU A 64 8.20 -27.77 -6.33
CA LEU A 64 7.85 -27.47 -7.72
C LEU A 64 8.13 -25.99 -8.06
N LEU A 65 7.90 -25.06 -7.13
CA LEU A 65 8.27 -23.66 -7.29
C LEU A 65 9.80 -23.50 -7.42
N LEU A 66 10.58 -24.19 -6.58
CA LEU A 66 12.05 -24.06 -6.63
C LEU A 66 12.65 -24.64 -7.93
N LEU A 67 12.06 -25.72 -8.45
CA LEU A 67 12.52 -26.45 -9.63
C LEU A 67 12.09 -25.78 -10.95
N LEU A 68 10.90 -25.17 -11.01
CA LEU A 68 10.38 -24.51 -12.21
C LEU A 68 10.33 -22.99 -12.05
N PRO A 69 11.41 -22.26 -12.37
CA PRO A 69 11.40 -20.78 -12.37
C PRO A 69 10.39 -20.20 -13.37
N ILE A 70 10.00 -20.99 -14.38
CA ILE A 70 8.99 -20.63 -15.37
C ILE A 70 7.60 -20.41 -14.74
N LEU A 71 7.27 -21.16 -13.67
CA LEU A 71 6.00 -21.03 -12.95
C LEU A 71 6.00 -19.83 -11.98
N ILE A 72 7.17 -19.47 -11.44
CA ILE A 72 7.31 -18.32 -10.53
C ILE A 72 7.12 -17.00 -11.27
N PHE A 73 7.55 -16.92 -12.54
CA PHE A 73 7.52 -15.69 -13.32
C PHE A 73 6.15 -14.96 -13.33
N PRO A 74 5.03 -15.59 -13.76
CA PRO A 74 3.74 -14.89 -13.83
C PRO A 74 3.24 -14.49 -12.45
N PHE A 75 3.46 -15.32 -11.43
CA PHE A 75 3.01 -15.05 -10.08
C PHE A 75 3.78 -13.89 -9.43
N LEU A 76 5.11 -13.87 -9.58
CA LEU A 76 5.96 -12.79 -9.11
C LEU A 76 5.66 -11.48 -9.85
N PHE A 77 5.35 -11.56 -11.15
CA PHE A 77 4.92 -10.40 -11.93
C PHE A 77 3.64 -9.78 -11.37
N ILE A 78 2.59 -10.58 -11.13
CA ILE A 78 1.35 -10.11 -10.48
C ILE A 78 1.66 -9.52 -9.11
N TRP A 79 2.48 -10.21 -8.30
CA TRP A 79 2.80 -9.78 -6.95
C TRP A 79 3.50 -8.41 -6.92
N LEU A 80 4.52 -8.22 -7.75
CA LEU A 80 5.22 -6.95 -7.87
C LEU A 80 4.33 -5.85 -8.44
N PHE A 81 3.44 -6.17 -9.37
CA PHE A 81 2.49 -5.21 -9.92
C PHE A 81 1.52 -4.70 -8.86
N VAL A 82 0.93 -5.62 -8.08
CA VAL A 82 0.06 -5.27 -6.95
C VAL A 82 0.83 -4.48 -5.90
N GLY A 83 2.05 -4.91 -5.56
CA GLY A 83 2.91 -4.19 -4.61
C GLY A 83 3.20 -2.75 -5.04
N ASN A 84 3.39 -2.50 -6.33
CA ASN A 84 3.62 -1.16 -6.86
C ASN A 84 2.36 -0.29 -6.76
N ILE A 85 1.18 -0.85 -7.07
CA ILE A 85 -0.11 -0.16 -6.90
C ILE A 85 -0.34 0.17 -5.42
N LEU A 86 -0.07 -0.78 -4.52
CA LEU A 86 -0.17 -0.55 -3.08
C LEU A 86 0.77 0.55 -2.61
N GLY A 87 1.99 0.61 -3.14
CA GLY A 87 2.95 1.69 -2.84
C GLY A 87 2.39 3.06 -3.20
N GLU A 88 1.78 3.17 -4.39
CA GLU A 88 1.14 4.41 -4.83
C GLU A 88 -0.03 4.80 -3.92
N ILE A 89 -0.92 3.84 -3.63
CA ILE A 89 -2.05 4.04 -2.71
C ILE A 89 -1.55 4.47 -1.32
N SER A 90 -0.50 3.83 -0.80
CA SER A 90 0.05 4.16 0.51
C SER A 90 0.54 5.61 0.57
N SER A 91 1.14 6.12 -0.52
CA SER A 91 1.59 7.51 -0.59
C SER A 91 0.41 8.48 -0.55
N PHE A 92 -0.68 8.18 -1.27
CA PHE A 92 -1.92 8.97 -1.19
C PHE A 92 -2.54 8.93 0.21
N VAL A 93 -2.59 7.76 0.84
CA VAL A 93 -3.14 7.59 2.20
C VAL A 93 -2.30 8.37 3.21
N ILE A 94 -0.97 8.27 3.16
CA ILE A 94 -0.06 9.01 4.04
C ILE A 94 -0.26 10.51 3.83
N LEU A 95 -0.29 10.98 2.58
CA LEU A 95 -0.50 12.40 2.29
C LEU A 95 -1.86 12.90 2.79
N GLY A 96 -2.93 12.09 2.64
CA GLY A 96 -4.26 12.39 3.16
C GLY A 96 -4.29 12.46 4.69
N ILE A 97 -3.63 11.52 5.37
CA ILE A 97 -3.50 11.52 6.82
C ILE A 97 -2.73 12.76 7.28
N VAL A 98 -1.58 13.06 6.68
CA VAL A 98 -0.79 14.25 7.03
C VAL A 98 -1.59 15.53 6.81
N TYR A 99 -2.32 15.61 5.68
CA TYR A 99 -3.17 16.76 5.40
C TYR A 99 -4.26 16.93 6.46
N TYR A 100 -4.98 15.85 6.77
CA TYR A 100 -6.02 15.87 7.79
C TYR A 100 -5.43 16.23 9.16
N LEU A 101 -4.37 15.57 9.58
CA LEU A 101 -3.83 15.73 10.94
C LEU A 101 -3.15 17.08 11.16
N LEU A 102 -2.61 17.73 10.12
CA LEU A 102 -2.00 19.05 10.25
C LEU A 102 -2.97 20.18 9.91
N PHE A 103 -3.58 20.16 8.73
CA PHE A 103 -4.38 21.30 8.25
C PHE A 103 -5.76 21.36 8.92
N PHE A 104 -6.38 20.22 9.25
CA PHE A 104 -7.67 20.21 9.91
C PHE A 104 -7.66 20.85 11.31
N PRO A 105 -6.73 20.55 12.23
CA PRO A 105 -6.70 21.23 13.52
C PRO A 105 -6.29 22.69 13.37
N ILE A 106 -5.35 23.04 12.48
CA ILE A 106 -4.95 24.43 12.25
C ILE A 106 -6.15 25.27 11.82
N THR A 107 -6.89 24.81 10.81
CA THR A 107 -8.09 25.52 10.31
C THR A 107 -9.22 25.54 11.34
N SER A 108 -9.40 24.46 12.10
CA SER A 108 -10.40 24.40 13.18
C SER A 108 -10.08 25.37 14.32
N VAL A 109 -8.82 25.42 14.76
CA VAL A 109 -8.35 26.35 15.79
C VAL A 109 -8.44 27.79 15.31
N LEU A 110 -8.04 28.08 14.06
CA LEU A 110 -8.26 29.41 13.46
C LEU A 110 -9.73 29.77 13.44
N LYS A 111 -10.62 28.86 13.04
CA LYS A 111 -12.07 29.12 12.97
C LYS A 111 -12.68 29.39 14.35
N ILE A 112 -12.18 28.73 15.41
CA ILE A 112 -12.60 28.98 16.79
C ILE A 112 -12.06 30.32 17.31
N THR A 113 -10.82 30.66 16.99
CA THR A 113 -10.14 31.87 17.48
C THR A 113 -10.58 33.13 16.73
N ASN A 114 -10.84 33.04 15.41
CA ASN A 114 -11.26 34.14 14.54
C ASN A 114 -12.79 34.34 14.45
N LYS A 115 -13.58 33.75 15.36
CA LYS A 115 -15.05 33.96 15.41
C LYS A 115 -15.48 35.44 15.46
N LYS A 116 -14.58 36.38 15.74
CA LYS A 116 -14.87 37.82 15.79
C LYS A 116 -14.62 38.62 14.49
N LYS A 117 -14.03 38.06 13.42
CA LYS A 117 -13.67 38.86 12.21
C LYS A 117 -14.05 38.30 10.84
N ILE A 118 -14.59 37.09 10.74
CA ILE A 118 -14.99 36.52 9.44
C ILE A 118 -16.50 36.62 9.32
N THR A 119 -17.00 37.73 8.79
CA THR A 119 -18.35 37.80 8.25
C THR A 119 -18.40 36.86 7.03
N THR A 120 -18.92 35.65 7.20
CA THR A 120 -19.25 34.78 6.07
C THR A 120 -20.49 35.35 5.39
N GLY A 121 -20.26 36.18 4.38
CA GLY A 121 -21.23 36.84 3.51
C GLY A 121 -20.46 37.54 2.39
N TRP A 122 -21.14 37.95 1.32
CA TRP A 122 -20.53 38.78 0.28
C TRP A 122 -19.96 40.04 0.94
N ILE A 123 -18.65 40.26 0.78
CA ILE A 123 -18.03 41.49 1.25
C ILE A 123 -18.40 42.56 0.23
N ASP A 124 -19.48 43.28 0.47
CA ASP A 124 -19.72 44.52 -0.24
C ASP A 124 -18.57 45.46 0.12
N LYS A 125 -17.74 45.78 -0.87
CA LYS A 125 -16.68 46.77 -0.76
C LYS A 125 -17.34 48.14 -0.52
N LYS A 126 -17.68 48.46 0.73
CA LYS A 126 -18.00 49.83 1.13
C LYS A 126 -16.71 50.62 1.15
N GLU A 127 -16.29 51.08 -0.03
CA GLU A 127 -15.45 52.26 -0.14
C GLU A 127 -16.28 53.44 0.39
N SER A 128 -16.10 53.79 1.66
CA SER A 128 -16.55 55.07 2.19
C SER A 128 -15.65 56.15 1.59
N ILE A 129 -15.96 56.57 0.38
CA ILE A 129 -15.38 57.76 -0.22
C ILE A 129 -15.90 58.93 0.63
N ASP A 130 -15.00 59.58 1.35
CA ASP A 130 -15.32 60.76 2.17
C ASP A 130 -15.46 61.97 1.24
N TYR A 131 -16.70 62.25 0.82
CA TYR A 131 -17.03 63.29 -0.17
C TYR A 131 -16.75 64.72 0.35
N GLU A 132 -16.58 64.90 1.67
CA GLU A 132 -16.30 66.20 2.28
C GLU A 132 -14.87 66.68 2.04
N LYS A 133 -13.94 65.79 1.65
CA LYS A 133 -12.54 66.17 1.37
C LYS A 133 -12.26 66.62 -0.06
N LEU A 134 -13.28 66.67 -0.92
CA LEU A 134 -13.12 66.99 -2.34
C LEU A 134 -13.51 68.43 -2.71
N TYR A 135 -13.90 69.27 -1.75
CA TYR A 135 -14.23 70.68 -1.94
C TYR A 135 -13.39 71.58 -1.05
#